data_AF-A0AAW3RCC7-F1
#
_entry.id   AF-A0AAW3RCC7-F1
#
_cell.length_a   1.000
_cell.length_b   1.000
_cell.length_c   1.000
_cell.angle_alpha   90.00
_cell.angle_beta   90.00
_cell.angle_gamma   90.00
#
_symmetry.space_group_name_H-M   'P 1'
#
loop_
_entity.id
_entity.type
_entity.pdbx_description
1 polymer ?
#
loop_
_entity_poly.entity_id
_entity_poly.type
_entity_poly.pdbx_seq_one_letter_code
_entity_poly.pdbx_strand_id
1 'polypeptide(L)'
;MDHFKLKPGLEPSYQITKVNFETQTLKQKPYVQRQTNRVSYYAVCPECDNPIQIVGLQRDTIEGGRKPYGRHNKHGIEDLAVYSEIDYLDCPFSNPSWEKPTGKRSPRSPLASKMLVTMQTQFDTVISALRAKTGLAISRNMARKLLETYMLDEGWLYRQATLNNLPWILGESSPALPLFGQFIQDNSELAQAIRESVRRSCSNRQRLPRGWCRLEISQVSLSS
;
A
#
# COMPACT_ATOMS: atom_id res chain seq x y z
N MET A 1 13.92 -6.60 -5.43
CA MET A 1 12.45 -6.46 -5.43
C MET A 1 11.83 -7.62 -6.18
N ASP A 2 10.72 -8.18 -5.71
CA ASP A 2 10.08 -9.36 -6.28
C ASP A 2 8.63 -9.14 -6.74
N HIS A 3 8.16 -7.89 -6.77
CA HIS A 3 6.85 -7.49 -7.31
C HIS A 3 6.99 -6.34 -8.32
N PHE A 4 6.01 -6.19 -9.21
CA PHE A 4 5.96 -5.13 -10.22
C PHE A 4 4.54 -4.61 -10.46
N LYS A 5 4.41 -3.39 -10.99
CA LYS A 5 3.17 -2.81 -11.53
C LYS A 5 3.28 -2.64 -13.04
N LEU A 6 2.13 -2.55 -13.70
CA LEU A 6 2.06 -2.29 -15.14
C LEU A 6 2.24 -0.80 -15.48
N LYS A 7 1.80 0.10 -14.60
CA LYS A 7 1.96 1.55 -14.79
C LYS A 7 2.10 2.26 -13.44
N PRO A 8 2.58 3.52 -13.44
CA PRO A 8 2.61 4.35 -12.23
C PRO A 8 1.20 4.60 -11.70
N GLY A 9 1.10 4.89 -10.40
CA GLY A 9 -0.18 5.16 -9.76
C GLY A 9 -0.67 4.05 -8.83
N LEU A 10 -1.96 4.16 -8.46
CA LEU A 10 -2.68 3.18 -7.64
C LEU A 10 -3.05 1.98 -8.51
N GLU A 11 -2.16 1.00 -8.57
CA GLU A 11 -2.29 -0.17 -9.43
C GLU A 11 -1.97 -1.45 -8.68
N PRO A 12 -2.62 -2.58 -9.02
CA PRO A 12 -2.25 -3.88 -8.50
C PRO A 12 -0.77 -4.18 -8.75
N SER A 13 -0.13 -4.79 -7.75
CA SER A 13 1.21 -5.33 -7.88
C SER A 13 1.17 -6.84 -8.08
N TYR A 14 2.01 -7.34 -8.96
CA TYR A 14 2.12 -8.76 -9.29
C TYR A 14 3.48 -9.29 -8.90
N GLN A 15 3.55 -10.51 -8.37
CA GLN A 15 4.82 -11.17 -8.12
C GLN A 15 5.58 -11.36 -9.43
N ILE A 16 6.88 -11.10 -9.43
CA ILE A 16 7.76 -11.27 -10.59
C ILE A 16 7.97 -12.77 -10.81
N THR A 17 7.22 -13.30 -11.75
CA THR A 17 7.38 -14.65 -12.32
C THR A 17 7.25 -14.54 -13.84
N LYS A 18 7.78 -15.53 -14.57
CA LYS A 18 7.59 -15.60 -16.02
C LYS A 18 6.10 -15.59 -16.39
N VAL A 19 5.30 -16.42 -15.72
CA VAL A 19 3.85 -16.51 -15.97
C VAL A 19 3.16 -15.17 -15.73
N ASN A 20 3.36 -14.54 -14.56
CA ASN A 20 2.71 -13.27 -14.26
C ASN A 20 3.14 -12.17 -15.23
N PHE A 21 4.43 -12.05 -15.53
CA PHE A 21 4.91 -11.04 -16.47
C PHE A 21 4.29 -11.23 -17.85
N GLU A 22 4.31 -12.45 -18.38
CA GLU A 22 3.81 -12.74 -19.72
C GLU A 22 2.29 -12.55 -19.82
N THR A 23 1.53 -12.98 -18.81
CA THR A 23 0.07 -12.81 -18.77
C THR A 23 -0.33 -11.35 -18.66
N GLN A 24 0.35 -10.57 -17.80
CA GLN A 24 -0.03 -9.17 -17.54
C GLN A 24 0.44 -8.21 -18.63
N THR A 25 1.58 -8.49 -19.27
CA THR A 25 2.16 -7.59 -20.30
C THR A 25 1.84 -8.01 -21.72
N LEU A 26 1.33 -9.23 -21.90
CA LEU A 26 1.16 -9.89 -23.21
C LEU A 26 2.43 -9.88 -24.08
N LYS A 27 3.61 -9.67 -23.46
CA LYS A 27 4.90 -9.47 -24.12
C LYS A 27 4.93 -8.31 -25.12
N GLN A 28 4.09 -7.29 -24.93
CA GLN A 28 3.98 -6.15 -25.84
C GLN A 28 4.86 -4.97 -25.39
N LYS A 29 5.01 -3.98 -26.28
CA LYS A 29 5.51 -2.66 -25.87
C LYS A 29 4.54 -2.02 -24.86
N PRO A 30 5.02 -1.22 -23.90
CA PRO A 30 6.42 -0.84 -23.67
C PRO A 30 7.23 -1.86 -22.85
N TYR A 31 6.59 -2.92 -22.35
CA TYR A 31 7.18 -3.89 -21.41
C TYR A 31 8.28 -4.76 -22.01
N VAL A 32 8.22 -5.06 -23.31
CA VAL A 32 9.26 -5.84 -24.00
C VAL A 32 9.88 -4.98 -25.09
N GLN A 33 11.18 -4.70 -24.95
CA GLN A 33 11.94 -3.95 -25.94
C GLN A 33 13.05 -4.83 -26.51
N ARG A 34 13.08 -4.93 -27.84
CA ARG A 34 14.07 -5.72 -28.58
C ARG A 34 15.08 -4.78 -29.21
N GLN A 35 16.34 -4.93 -28.83
CA GLN A 35 17.50 -4.37 -29.51
C GLN A 35 18.21 -5.49 -30.27
N THR A 36 19.09 -5.12 -31.20
CA THR A 36 19.75 -6.05 -32.16
C THR A 36 20.22 -7.36 -31.53
N ASN A 37 20.80 -7.31 -30.32
CA ASN A 37 21.36 -8.48 -29.63
C ASN A 37 20.76 -8.74 -28.24
N ARG A 38 19.70 -8.03 -27.83
CA ARG A 38 19.17 -8.12 -26.46
C ARG A 38 17.67 -7.85 -26.38
N VAL A 39 16.98 -8.68 -25.62
CA VAL A 39 15.60 -8.41 -25.19
C VAL A 39 15.64 -7.89 -23.75
N SER A 40 15.01 -6.75 -23.51
CA SER A 40 14.83 -6.18 -22.18
C SER A 40 13.36 -6.21 -21.79
N TYR A 41 13.12 -6.52 -20.52
CA TYR A 41 11.81 -6.60 -19.91
C TYR A 41 11.68 -5.46 -18.91
N TYR A 42 10.65 -4.64 -19.02
CA TYR A 42 10.41 -3.47 -18.19
C TYR A 42 9.05 -3.53 -17.51
N ALA A 43 8.96 -2.87 -16.36
CA ALA A 43 7.75 -2.67 -15.58
C ALA A 43 7.91 -1.44 -14.68
N VAL A 44 7.03 -1.28 -13.69
CA VAL A 44 7.06 -0.17 -12.73
C VAL A 44 7.27 -0.67 -11.31
N CYS A 45 8.06 0.05 -10.52
CA CYS A 45 8.26 -0.20 -9.10
C CYS A 45 6.94 0.03 -8.33
N PRO A 46 6.47 -0.95 -7.52
CA PRO A 46 5.28 -0.76 -6.68
C PRO A 46 5.42 0.37 -5.67
N GLU A 47 6.63 0.59 -5.14
CA GLU A 47 6.86 1.56 -4.05
C GLU A 47 7.03 2.99 -4.54
N CYS A 48 7.88 3.21 -5.56
CA CYS A 48 8.31 4.55 -5.94
C CYS A 48 7.90 5.00 -7.34
N ASP A 49 7.08 4.21 -8.06
CA ASP A 49 6.63 4.49 -9.43
C ASP A 49 7.72 4.60 -10.51
N ASN A 50 9.00 4.45 -10.15
CA ASN A 50 10.09 4.47 -11.12
C ASN A 50 10.08 3.22 -12.02
N PRO A 51 10.58 3.36 -13.27
CA PRO A 51 10.75 2.22 -14.16
C PRO A 51 11.75 1.22 -13.57
N ILE A 52 11.46 -0.07 -13.78
CA ILE A 52 12.33 -1.17 -13.42
C ILE A 52 12.58 -2.05 -14.64
N GLN A 53 13.76 -2.66 -14.69
CA GLN A 53 14.06 -3.79 -15.55
C GLN A 53 13.81 -5.10 -14.78
N ILE A 54 13.11 -6.04 -15.40
CA ILE A 54 12.98 -7.40 -14.90
C ILE A 54 14.18 -8.21 -15.37
N VAL A 55 14.92 -8.75 -14.40
CA VAL A 55 16.21 -9.40 -14.55
C VAL A 55 16.05 -10.90 -14.26
N GLY A 56 16.74 -11.76 -15.00
CA GLY A 56 16.63 -13.22 -14.87
C GLY A 56 15.28 -13.85 -15.28
N LEU A 57 14.43 -13.18 -16.07
CA LEU A 57 13.10 -13.70 -16.43
C LEU A 57 13.14 -14.98 -17.30
N GLN A 58 14.15 -15.12 -18.16
CA GLN A 58 14.35 -16.29 -19.01
C GLN A 58 15.49 -17.17 -18.48
N ARG A 59 15.24 -18.48 -18.41
CA ARG A 59 16.14 -19.50 -17.87
C ARG A 59 17.40 -19.75 -18.71
N ASP A 60 17.42 -19.29 -19.96
CA ASP A 60 18.52 -19.54 -20.91
C ASP A 60 19.48 -18.34 -21.03
N THR A 61 19.43 -17.41 -20.07
CA THR A 61 20.35 -16.27 -19.99
C THR A 61 21.47 -16.56 -18.98
N ILE A 62 22.56 -15.78 -18.99
CA ILE A 62 23.64 -15.87 -17.99
C ILE A 62 23.11 -15.80 -16.54
N GLU A 63 21.92 -15.22 -16.34
CA GLU A 63 21.22 -15.10 -15.06
C GLU A 63 20.18 -16.20 -14.80
N GLY A 64 20.05 -17.17 -15.70
CA GLY A 64 18.96 -18.14 -15.82
C GLY A 64 18.80 -19.18 -14.70
N GLY A 65 19.64 -19.12 -13.66
CA GLY A 65 19.53 -19.93 -12.44
C GLY A 65 19.07 -19.16 -11.20
N ARG A 66 18.90 -17.84 -11.27
CA ARG A 66 18.49 -17.00 -10.12
C ARG A 66 17.00 -16.69 -10.17
N LYS A 67 16.37 -16.51 -9.00
CA LYS A 67 14.98 -16.06 -8.89
C LYS A 67 14.85 -14.69 -9.61
N PRO A 68 13.91 -14.53 -10.56
CA PRO A 68 13.71 -13.26 -11.24
C PRO A 68 13.45 -12.12 -10.26
N TYR A 69 13.96 -10.93 -10.56
CA TYR A 69 13.81 -9.76 -9.70
C TYR A 69 13.74 -8.47 -10.50
N GLY A 70 13.14 -7.46 -9.89
CA GLY A 70 13.07 -6.10 -10.42
C GLY A 70 14.29 -5.29 -9.97
N ARG A 71 14.96 -4.66 -10.94
CA ARG A 71 16.04 -3.70 -10.72
C ARG A 71 15.61 -2.34 -11.24
N HIS A 72 15.76 -1.29 -10.46
CA HIS A 72 15.47 0.07 -10.91
C HIS A 72 16.27 0.45 -12.17
N ASN A 73 15.58 1.10 -13.11
CA ASN A 73 16.19 1.72 -14.27
C ASN A 73 16.35 3.22 -14.00
N LYS A 74 17.57 3.75 -14.10
CA LYS A 74 17.88 5.17 -13.84
C LYS A 74 17.53 6.11 -15.01
N HIS A 75 16.63 5.66 -15.89
CA HIS A 75 16.18 6.42 -17.05
C HIS A 75 14.70 6.13 -17.28
N GLY A 76 13.98 7.09 -17.86
CA GLY A 76 12.59 6.89 -18.28
C GLY A 76 12.47 5.78 -19.32
N ILE A 77 11.33 5.09 -19.30
CA ILE A 77 10.92 4.19 -20.37
C ILE A 77 9.70 4.81 -21.04
N GLU A 78 9.83 5.13 -22.32
CA GLU A 78 8.75 5.69 -23.14
C GLU A 78 7.48 4.84 -23.04
N ASP A 79 6.33 5.51 -22.97
CA ASP A 79 5.00 4.93 -22.78
C ASP A 79 4.79 4.08 -21.51
N LEU A 80 5.77 4.02 -20.59
CA LEU A 80 5.69 3.23 -19.36
C LEU A 80 5.79 4.07 -18.09
N ALA A 81 6.95 4.71 -17.86
CA ALA A 81 7.21 5.45 -16.63
C ALA A 81 8.37 6.43 -16.78
N VAL A 82 8.21 7.60 -16.16
CA VAL A 82 9.24 8.64 -16.06
C VAL A 82 10.10 8.37 -14.84
N TYR A 83 11.42 8.53 -14.99
CA TYR A 83 12.35 8.41 -13.88
C TYR A 83 12.34 9.67 -13.00
N SER A 84 12.28 9.46 -11.68
CA SER A 84 12.39 10.46 -10.62
C SER A 84 13.57 10.08 -9.73
N GLU A 85 14.64 10.88 -9.78
CA GLU A 85 15.83 10.66 -8.94
C GLU A 85 15.49 10.80 -7.45
N ILE A 86 14.66 11.78 -7.09
CA ILE A 86 14.23 12.02 -5.71
C ILE A 86 13.52 10.77 -5.14
N ASP A 87 12.59 10.20 -5.90
CA ASP A 87 11.86 9.00 -5.45
C ASP A 87 12.71 7.73 -5.51
N TYR A 88 13.70 7.69 -6.41
CA TYR A 88 14.66 6.60 -6.49
C TYR A 88 15.52 6.55 -5.22
N LEU A 89 16.09 7.67 -4.79
CA LEU A 89 16.95 7.74 -3.60
C LEU A 89 16.20 7.37 -2.31
N ASP A 90 14.90 7.70 -2.25
CA ASP A 90 14.06 7.38 -1.10
C ASP A 90 13.47 5.96 -1.12
N CYS A 91 13.65 5.20 -2.22
CA CYS A 91 13.05 3.88 -2.36
C CYS A 91 13.89 2.80 -1.64
N PRO A 92 13.30 1.97 -0.75
CA PRO A 92 14.02 0.90 -0.06
C PRO A 92 14.53 -0.21 -0.98
N PHE A 93 14.05 -0.27 -2.22
CA PHE A 93 14.45 -1.25 -3.22
C PHE A 93 15.42 -0.70 -4.28
N SER A 94 15.92 0.52 -4.12
CA SER A 94 16.79 1.21 -5.08
C SER A 94 18.23 0.71 -5.07
N ASN A 95 18.74 0.37 -3.89
CA ASN A 95 20.13 0.02 -3.62
C ASN A 95 20.20 -1.06 -2.52
N PRO A 96 21.01 -2.12 -2.68
CA PRO A 96 21.23 -3.10 -1.59
C PRO A 96 21.80 -2.51 -0.31
N SER A 97 22.57 -1.42 -0.40
CA SER A 97 23.11 -0.67 0.74
C SER A 97 22.23 0.52 1.09
N TRP A 98 20.93 0.45 0.82
CA TRP A 98 20.00 1.51 1.18
C TRP A 98 19.88 1.59 2.71
N GLU A 99 20.04 2.80 3.24
CA GLU A 99 19.80 3.12 4.63
C GLU A 99 18.53 3.96 4.74
N LYS A 100 17.69 3.67 5.73
CA LYS A 100 16.44 4.41 5.94
C LYS A 100 16.76 5.86 6.29
N PRO A 101 16.45 6.84 5.42
CA PRO A 101 16.73 8.22 5.75
C PRO A 101 15.81 8.67 6.88
N THR A 102 16.29 9.62 7.70
CA THR A 102 15.49 10.20 8.78
C THR A 102 14.51 11.26 8.26
N GLY A 103 13.50 11.56 9.07
CA GLY A 103 12.51 12.61 8.78
C GLY A 103 11.58 12.30 7.60
N LYS A 104 10.92 13.36 7.12
CA LYS A 104 9.96 13.32 6.00
C LYS A 104 10.67 13.33 4.65
N ARG A 105 10.00 12.76 3.65
CA ARG A 105 10.32 12.86 2.22
C ARG A 105 10.28 14.31 1.76
N SER A 106 11.08 14.63 0.75
CA SER A 106 11.07 15.94 0.09
C SER A 106 9.68 16.27 -0.49
N PRO A 107 9.12 17.48 -0.25
CA PRO A 107 7.88 17.93 -0.89
C PRO A 107 7.96 18.03 -2.41
N ARG A 108 9.17 18.03 -2.99
CA ARG A 108 9.40 18.02 -4.45
C ARG A 108 9.25 16.62 -5.07
N SER A 109 9.01 15.59 -4.26
CA SER A 109 8.77 14.23 -4.73
C SER A 109 7.50 14.15 -5.58
N PRO A 110 7.60 13.71 -6.85
CA PRO A 110 6.43 13.40 -7.67
C PRO A 110 5.50 12.37 -7.00
N LEU A 111 6.04 11.34 -6.36
CA LEU A 111 5.26 10.35 -5.63
C LEU A 111 4.45 11.00 -4.48
N ALA A 112 5.09 11.87 -3.70
CA ALA A 112 4.43 12.57 -2.60
C ALA A 112 3.27 13.46 -3.10
N SER A 113 3.50 14.20 -4.20
CA SER A 113 2.45 15.00 -4.82
C SER A 113 1.28 14.12 -5.30
N LYS A 114 1.56 12.97 -5.93
CA LYS A 114 0.51 12.01 -6.32
C LYS A 114 -0.28 11.52 -5.12
N MET A 115 0.37 11.14 -4.03
CA MET A 115 -0.30 10.67 -2.81
C MET A 115 -1.22 11.74 -2.21
N LEU A 116 -0.77 13.00 -2.15
CA LEU A 116 -1.59 14.12 -1.71
C LEU A 116 -2.83 14.29 -2.60
N VAL A 117 -2.66 14.28 -3.93
CA VAL A 117 -3.77 14.38 -4.89
C VAL A 117 -4.73 13.19 -4.74
N THR A 118 -4.21 11.96 -4.56
CA THR A 118 -5.04 10.77 -4.33
C THR A 118 -5.86 10.91 -3.04
N MET A 119 -5.26 11.38 -1.95
CA MET A 119 -6.01 11.64 -0.71
C MET A 119 -7.07 12.72 -0.87
N GLN A 120 -6.83 13.75 -1.68
CA GLN A 120 -7.83 14.80 -1.93
C GLN A 120 -8.99 14.34 -2.82
N THR A 121 -8.70 13.51 -3.83
CA THR A 121 -9.66 13.16 -4.90
C THR A 121 -10.33 11.80 -4.72
N GLN A 122 -9.71 10.90 -3.95
CA GLN A 122 -10.15 9.50 -3.78
C GLN A 122 -10.25 9.10 -2.30
N PHE A 123 -10.47 10.07 -1.40
CA PHE A 123 -10.54 9.82 0.04
C PHE A 123 -11.57 8.74 0.43
N ASP A 124 -12.76 8.78 -0.19
CA ASP A 124 -13.82 7.80 0.09
C ASP A 124 -13.38 6.38 -0.28
N THR A 125 -12.58 6.22 -1.34
CA THR A 125 -12.00 4.93 -1.74
C THR A 125 -10.98 4.45 -0.71
N VAL A 126 -10.11 5.35 -0.22
CA VAL A 126 -9.14 5.04 0.85
C VAL A 126 -9.85 4.58 2.12
N ILE A 127 -10.90 5.29 2.54
CA ILE A 127 -11.72 4.90 3.69
C ILE A 127 -12.44 3.57 3.44
N SER A 128 -12.99 3.35 2.25
CA SER A 128 -13.65 2.09 1.91
C SER A 128 -12.69 0.90 2.00
N ALA A 129 -11.46 1.05 1.50
CA ALA A 129 -10.41 0.04 1.65
C ALA A 129 -10.07 -0.23 3.12
N LEU A 130 -9.97 0.81 3.94
CA LEU A 130 -9.72 0.67 5.38
C LEU A 130 -10.87 -0.04 6.09
N ARG A 131 -12.14 0.33 5.81
CA ARG A 131 -13.33 -0.36 6.34
C ARG A 131 -13.32 -1.84 5.97
N ALA A 132 -13.09 -2.16 4.69
CA ALA A 132 -13.08 -3.53 4.20
C ALA A 132 -11.98 -4.39 4.83
N LYS A 133 -10.79 -3.83 5.06
CA LYS A 133 -9.65 -4.54 5.66
C LYS A 133 -9.75 -4.69 7.17
N THR A 134 -10.30 -3.69 7.87
CA THR A 134 -10.36 -3.70 9.34
C THR A 134 -11.68 -4.23 9.90
N GLY A 135 -12.76 -4.22 9.09
CA GLY A 135 -14.12 -4.47 9.56
C GLY A 135 -14.72 -3.33 10.39
N LEU A 136 -14.08 -2.15 10.47
CA LEU A 136 -14.59 -0.99 11.19
C LEU A 136 -15.63 -0.23 10.36
N ALA A 137 -16.69 0.27 11.01
CA ALA A 137 -17.73 1.04 10.32
C ALA A 137 -17.24 2.44 9.88
N ILE A 138 -16.22 3.00 10.55
CA ILE A 138 -15.62 4.34 10.37
C ILE A 138 -16.67 5.40 10.00
N SER A 139 -17.25 6.10 10.98
CA SER A 139 -18.26 7.15 10.71
C SER A 139 -17.71 8.31 9.85
N ARG A 140 -18.58 9.11 9.23
CA ARG A 140 -18.16 10.34 8.50
C ARG A 140 -17.35 11.29 9.38
N ASN A 141 -17.72 11.46 10.64
CA ASN A 141 -17.00 12.31 11.58
C ASN A 141 -15.61 11.76 11.91
N MET A 142 -15.49 10.44 12.05
CA MET A 142 -14.20 9.78 12.26
C MET A 142 -13.32 9.92 11.01
N ALA A 143 -13.87 9.67 9.82
CA ALA A 143 -13.16 9.85 8.56
C ALA A 143 -12.66 11.29 8.37
N ARG A 144 -13.47 12.29 8.73
CA ARG A 144 -13.04 13.69 8.70
C ARG A 144 -11.84 13.94 9.62
N LYS A 145 -11.91 13.48 10.88
CA LYS A 145 -10.80 13.64 11.84
C LYS A 145 -9.52 12.94 11.39
N LEU A 146 -9.64 11.75 10.80
CA LEU A 146 -8.53 11.03 10.18
C LEU A 146 -7.87 11.88 9.08
N LEU A 147 -8.66 12.45 8.18
CA LEU A 147 -8.15 13.30 7.11
C LEU A 147 -7.50 14.58 7.66
N GLU A 148 -8.17 15.28 8.57
CA GLU A 148 -7.63 16.51 9.20
C GLU A 148 -6.27 16.23 9.85
N THR A 149 -6.16 15.11 10.57
CA THR A 149 -4.89 14.74 11.24
C THR A 149 -3.82 14.38 10.22
N TYR A 150 -4.14 13.55 9.22
CA TYR A 150 -3.21 13.23 8.14
C TYR A 150 -2.72 14.48 7.41
N MET A 151 -3.59 15.48 7.24
CA MET A 151 -3.25 16.74 6.61
C MET A 151 -2.31 17.58 7.48
N LEU A 152 -2.61 17.70 8.77
CA LEU A 152 -1.79 18.44 9.75
C LEU A 152 -0.40 17.81 9.90
N ASP A 153 -0.33 16.48 9.89
CA ASP A 153 0.91 15.74 10.08
C ASP A 153 1.68 15.49 8.77
N GLU A 154 1.16 15.98 7.65
CA GLU A 154 1.72 15.81 6.31
C GLU A 154 2.02 14.34 5.96
N GLY A 155 1.07 13.45 6.23
CA GLY A 155 1.27 12.00 6.09
C GLY A 155 1.71 11.55 4.69
N TRP A 156 1.44 12.32 3.63
CA TRP A 156 1.93 12.03 2.28
C TRP A 156 3.45 12.20 2.13
N LEU A 157 4.12 12.86 3.08
CA LEU A 157 5.57 12.99 3.12
C LEU A 157 6.23 11.87 3.93
N TYR A 158 5.48 10.91 4.47
CA TYR A 158 6.08 9.78 5.18
C TYR A 158 6.91 8.94 4.21
N ARG A 159 8.10 8.50 4.63
CA ARG A 159 9.03 7.76 3.74
C ARG A 159 8.54 6.36 3.40
N GLN A 160 7.78 5.77 4.31
CA GLN A 160 7.10 4.49 4.11
C GLN A 160 5.79 4.63 3.32
N ALA A 161 5.31 5.86 3.08
CA ALA A 161 4.08 6.05 2.33
C ALA A 161 4.29 5.81 0.84
N THR A 162 3.38 5.02 0.29
CA THR A 162 3.21 4.71 -1.13
C THR A 162 1.74 4.77 -1.49
N LEU A 163 1.42 4.86 -2.79
CA LEU A 163 0.02 4.89 -3.23
C LEU A 163 -0.76 3.64 -2.78
N ASN A 164 -0.11 2.49 -2.72
CA ASN A 164 -0.74 1.22 -2.40
C ASN A 164 -0.97 1.00 -0.89
N ASN A 165 -0.38 1.82 -0.02
CA ASN A 165 -0.56 1.70 1.43
C ASN A 165 -1.19 2.95 2.09
N LEU A 166 -1.70 3.91 1.31
CA LEU A 166 -2.36 5.11 1.84
C LEU A 166 -3.40 4.86 2.93
N PRO A 167 -4.26 3.82 2.88
CA PRO A 167 -5.18 3.53 3.98
C PRO A 167 -4.47 3.27 5.32
N TRP A 168 -3.28 2.65 5.29
CA TRP A 168 -2.49 2.37 6.47
C TRP A 168 -1.78 3.62 6.98
N ILE A 169 -1.24 4.45 6.08
CA ILE A 169 -0.60 5.73 6.45
C ILE A 169 -1.61 6.69 7.07
N LEU A 170 -2.86 6.69 6.60
CA LEU A 170 -3.96 7.43 7.23
C LEU A 170 -4.14 7.05 8.70
N GLY A 171 -4.11 5.75 9.00
CA GLY A 171 -4.17 5.24 10.36
C GLY A 171 -2.92 5.57 11.18
N GLU A 172 -1.74 5.42 10.60
CA GLU A 172 -0.44 5.67 11.26
C GLU A 172 -0.24 7.14 11.64
N SER A 173 -0.62 8.07 10.77
CA SER A 173 -0.55 9.53 11.02
C SER A 173 -1.51 10.01 12.12
N SER A 174 -2.45 9.16 12.55
CA SER A 174 -3.46 9.53 13.54
C SER A 174 -3.01 9.15 14.96
N PRO A 175 -3.31 9.97 15.99
CA PRO A 175 -3.14 9.54 17.36
C PRO A 175 -4.05 8.33 17.64
N ALA A 176 -3.78 7.61 18.74
CA ALA A 176 -4.58 6.47 19.14
C ALA A 176 -6.08 6.83 19.15
N LEU A 177 -6.84 6.22 18.24
CA LEU A 177 -8.28 6.44 18.14
C LEU A 177 -9.02 5.47 19.05
N PRO A 178 -9.90 5.95 19.93
CA PRO A 178 -10.71 5.06 20.75
C PRO A 178 -11.66 4.28 19.84
N LEU A 179 -11.48 2.95 19.82
CA LEU A 179 -12.40 2.03 19.13
C LEU A 179 -13.66 1.75 19.96
N PHE A 180 -13.68 2.14 21.23
CA PHE A 180 -14.85 2.03 22.10
C PHE A 180 -16.06 2.76 21.49
N GLY A 181 -17.22 2.09 21.50
CA GLY A 181 -18.45 2.61 20.91
C GLY A 181 -18.49 2.62 19.37
N GLN A 182 -17.39 2.23 18.69
CA GLN A 182 -17.42 2.01 17.25
C GLN A 182 -18.12 0.69 16.93
N PHE A 183 -18.67 0.62 15.71
CA PHE A 183 -19.26 -0.60 15.18
C PHE A 183 -18.22 -1.39 14.39
N ILE A 184 -18.24 -2.70 14.58
CA ILE A 184 -17.40 -3.68 13.89
C ILE A 184 -18.29 -4.70 13.21
N GLN A 185 -17.89 -5.12 12.01
CA GLN A 185 -18.56 -6.17 11.28
C GLN A 185 -18.40 -7.51 12.01
N ASP A 186 -19.52 -8.21 12.25
CA ASP A 186 -19.58 -9.37 13.15
C ASP A 186 -18.67 -10.53 12.78
N ASN A 187 -18.46 -10.72 11.48
CA ASN A 187 -17.64 -11.79 10.92
C ASN A 187 -16.23 -11.34 10.49
N SER A 188 -15.80 -10.14 10.88
CA SER A 188 -14.43 -9.67 10.62
C SER A 188 -13.41 -10.39 11.50
N GLU A 189 -12.17 -10.47 11.03
CA GLU A 189 -11.02 -10.96 11.81
C GLU A 189 -10.85 -10.17 13.10
N LEU A 190 -11.06 -8.85 13.06
CA LEU A 190 -11.01 -7.99 14.25
C LEU A 190 -12.06 -8.39 15.29
N ALA A 191 -13.30 -8.67 14.86
CA ALA A 191 -14.34 -9.13 15.77
C ALA A 191 -14.01 -10.50 16.38
N GLN A 192 -13.38 -11.41 15.63
CA GLN A 192 -12.92 -12.71 16.14
C GLN A 192 -11.79 -12.53 17.17
N ALA A 193 -10.76 -11.76 16.83
CA ALA A 193 -9.63 -11.49 17.71
C ALA A 193 -10.06 -10.83 19.04
N ILE A 194 -11.03 -9.92 19.00
CA ILE A 194 -11.58 -9.30 20.22
C ILE A 194 -12.32 -10.34 21.08
N ARG A 195 -13.12 -11.23 20.49
CA ARG A 195 -13.82 -12.30 21.22
C ARG A 195 -12.88 -13.33 21.83
N GLU A 196 -11.76 -13.62 21.19
CA GLU A 196 -10.76 -14.57 21.68
C GLU A 196 -9.89 -13.98 22.79
N SER A 197 -9.46 -12.71 22.62
CA SER A 197 -8.61 -12.02 23.59
C SER A 197 -9.35 -11.59 24.86
N VAL A 198 -10.63 -11.26 24.75
CA VAL A 198 -11.48 -10.88 25.87
C VAL A 198 -12.29 -12.11 26.28
N ARG A 199 -12.03 -12.69 27.47
CA ARG A 199 -12.90 -13.70 28.13
C ARG A 199 -14.31 -13.15 28.50
N ARG A 200 -14.80 -12.10 27.82
CA ARG A 200 -16.05 -11.38 28.09
C ARG A 200 -16.68 -10.90 26.78
N SER A 201 -18.00 -11.05 26.74
CA SER A 201 -18.87 -11.02 25.56
C SER A 201 -19.05 -9.64 24.92
N CYS A 202 -19.15 -9.61 23.58
CA CYS A 202 -19.93 -8.57 22.90
C CYS A 202 -21.36 -8.63 23.45
N SER A 203 -21.83 -7.52 24.03
CA SER A 203 -23.18 -7.37 24.54
C SER A 203 -24.21 -7.55 23.42
N ASN A 204 -25.12 -8.52 23.56
CA ASN A 204 -26.22 -8.79 22.63
C ASN A 204 -27.29 -7.67 22.59
N ARG A 205 -27.14 -6.55 23.32
CA ARG A 205 -28.25 -5.60 23.56
C ARG A 205 -28.51 -4.59 22.45
N GLN A 206 -27.64 -4.42 21.46
CA GLN A 206 -27.87 -3.47 20.35
C GLN A 206 -27.32 -3.98 19.01
N ARG A 207 -27.92 -5.05 18.48
CA ARG A 207 -27.77 -5.37 17.04
C ARG A 207 -28.54 -4.33 16.23
N LEU A 208 -27.85 -3.58 15.37
CA LEU A 208 -28.52 -2.97 14.23
C LEU A 208 -28.82 -4.08 13.20
N PRO A 209 -29.86 -3.94 12.36
CA PRO A 209 -30.04 -4.88 11.25
C PRO A 209 -28.78 -4.83 10.36
N ARG A 210 -28.33 -6.01 9.89
CA ARG A 210 -27.19 -6.24 8.95
C ARG A 210 -25.79 -6.56 9.53
N GLY A 211 -25.68 -7.28 10.65
CA GLY A 211 -24.42 -7.97 11.01
C GLY A 211 -23.28 -7.08 11.54
N TRP A 212 -23.62 -6.08 12.35
CA TRP A 212 -22.68 -5.20 13.04
C TRP A 212 -22.88 -5.26 14.56
N CYS A 213 -21.77 -5.30 15.31
CA CYS A 213 -21.74 -5.25 16.78
C CYS A 213 -21.02 -3.98 17.25
N ARG A 214 -21.51 -3.37 18.34
CA ARG A 214 -20.86 -2.25 19.01
C ARG A 214 -19.83 -2.77 20.00
N LEU A 215 -18.66 -2.14 20.04
CA LEU A 215 -17.66 -2.40 21.08
C LEU A 215 -18.08 -1.77 22.41
N GLU A 216 -18.25 -2.61 23.43
CA GLU A 216 -18.50 -2.22 24.82
C GLU A 216 -17.44 -2.83 25.75
N ILE A 217 -17.09 -2.10 26.80
CA ILE A 217 -16.27 -2.60 27.91
C ILE A 217 -17.27 -3.17 28.92
N SER A 218 -17.20 -4.48 29.17
CA SER A 218 -17.89 -5.03 30.33
C SER A 218 -17.20 -4.51 31.58
N GLN A 219 -17.98 -3.93 32.50
CA GLN A 219 -17.48 -3.48 33.79
C GLN A 219 -16.62 -4.59 34.40
N VAL A 220 -15.37 -4.26 34.73
CA VAL A 220 -14.57 -5.10 35.60
C VAL A 220 -15.28 -5.07 36.94
N SER A 221 -15.88 -6.19 37.31
CA SER A 221 -16.24 -6.45 38.70
C SER A 221 -14.93 -6.44 39.49
N LEU A 222 -14.57 -5.28 40.03
CA LEU A 222 -13.61 -5.19 41.12
C LEU A 222 -14.29 -5.86 42.30
N SER A 223 -13.94 -7.13 42.55
CA SER A 223 -14.22 -7.79 43.81
C SER A 223 -13.34 -7.12 44.85
N SER A 224 -13.96 -6.26 45.65
CA SER A 224 -13.45 -5.74 46.93
C SER A 224 -13.23 -6.86 47.94
#